data_AF-A0A7G3ZN11-F1
#
_entry.id   AF-A0A7G3ZN11-F1
#
_cell.length_a   1.000
_cell.length_b   1.000
_cell.length_c   1.000
_cell.angle_alpha   90.00
_cell.angle_beta   90.00
_cell.angle_gamma   90.00
#
_symmetry.space_group_name_H-M   'P 1'
#
loop_
_entity.id
_entity.type
_entity.pdbx_description
1 polymer ?
#
loop_
_entity_poly.entity_id
_entity_poly.type
_entity_poly.pdbx_seq_one_letter_code
_entity_poly.pdbx_strand_id
1 'polypeptide(L)'
;MNTDQVRVAEKPQEAAGGMSKEDLASVEKLGKTGTDTSSSSYGQESISPAIVPTRSNTGLNSSKVSKKTSKKKKNACYFDKCSSAASKFIGDCNFCKGHFCSKHRLMENHACEGLTSCKEAMHKRNADKLAREQTRVPKIQI
;
A
#
# COMPACT_ATOMS: atom_id res chain seq x y z
N MET A 1 -6.27 60.44 0.40
CA MET A 1 -5.52 59.65 -0.58
C MET A 1 -4.12 59.49 -0.03
N ASN A 2 -3.84 58.38 0.65
CA ASN A 2 -2.50 58.07 1.16
C ASN A 2 -2.29 56.57 0.95
N THR A 3 -1.51 56.27 -0.09
CA THR A 3 -0.81 55.03 -0.35
C THR A 3 0.41 54.95 0.56
N ASP A 4 0.58 53.88 1.34
CA ASP A 4 1.91 53.30 1.55
C ASP A 4 1.83 51.87 2.15
N GLN A 5 2.11 50.92 1.27
CA GLN A 5 3.03 49.79 1.43
C GLN A 5 2.84 48.78 2.59
N VAL A 6 2.29 47.64 2.15
CA VAL A 6 2.47 46.29 2.69
C VAL A 6 3.95 45.91 2.64
N ARG A 7 4.60 45.72 3.79
CA ARG A 7 5.95 45.12 3.88
C ARG A 7 5.79 43.63 4.20
N VAL A 8 5.75 42.81 3.14
CA VAL A 8 5.87 41.35 3.25
C VAL A 8 7.33 41.04 3.56
N ALA A 9 7.61 40.52 4.75
CA ALA A 9 8.93 40.04 5.10
C ALA A 9 9.11 38.61 4.55
N GLU A 10 9.71 38.52 3.36
CA GLU A 10 10.33 37.29 2.88
C GLU A 10 11.71 37.13 3.55
N LYS A 11 12.01 35.94 4.08
CA LYS A 11 13.39 35.52 4.38
C LYS A 11 13.59 34.05 3.94
N PRO A 12 14.78 33.70 3.38
CA PRO A 12 14.95 32.56 2.47
C PRO A 12 15.40 31.25 3.14
N GLN A 13 15.01 30.15 2.48
CA GLN A 13 15.84 29.09 1.89
C GLN A 13 17.18 28.62 2.55
N GLU A 14 17.24 27.28 2.62
CA GLU A 14 18.40 26.35 2.48
C GLU A 14 19.26 26.03 3.70
N ALA A 15 19.20 24.76 4.13
CA ALA A 15 20.30 24.06 4.79
C ALA A 15 20.43 22.65 4.20
N ALA A 16 21.60 22.41 3.58
CA ALA A 16 22.15 21.15 3.11
C ALA A 16 22.11 20.06 4.21
N GLY A 17 22.00 18.76 3.92
CA GLY A 17 22.79 18.01 2.96
C GLY A 17 24.07 17.50 3.65
N GLY A 18 23.98 16.33 4.29
CA GLY A 18 25.10 15.66 4.96
C GLY A 18 24.87 14.16 5.08
N MET A 19 25.05 13.43 3.98
CA MET A 19 25.24 11.97 4.01
C MET A 19 26.75 11.73 3.93
N SER A 20 27.34 11.20 4.99
CA SER A 20 28.76 10.84 5.09
C SER A 20 29.14 9.75 4.07
N LYS A 21 30.38 9.81 3.60
CA LYS A 21 31.00 8.94 2.59
C LYS A 21 32.06 8.06 3.27
N GLU A 22 31.64 6.90 3.76
CA GLU A 22 32.49 5.81 4.31
C GLU A 22 31.47 4.74 4.74
N ASP A 23 31.24 3.64 4.03
CA ASP A 23 32.16 2.51 3.86
C ASP A 23 31.98 1.82 2.49
N LEU A 24 33.06 1.83 1.70
CA LEU A 24 33.27 0.97 0.53
C LEU A 24 34.37 -0.03 0.90
N ALA A 25 34.02 -1.30 1.14
CA ALA A 25 34.83 -2.50 0.78
C ALA A 25 34.37 -3.74 1.55
N SER A 26 33.67 -4.66 0.88
CA SER A 26 33.87 -6.13 0.95
C SER A 26 32.69 -6.85 0.28
N VAL A 27 32.74 -7.00 -1.03
CA VAL A 27 31.89 -7.95 -1.77
C VAL A 27 32.75 -8.76 -2.72
N GLU A 28 33.38 -9.81 -2.19
CA GLU A 28 33.81 -10.96 -3.00
C GLU A 28 33.25 -12.23 -2.37
N LYS A 29 32.25 -12.84 -3.01
CA LYS A 29 32.31 -14.22 -3.53
C LYS A 29 30.94 -14.72 -4.03
N LEU A 30 30.96 -15.06 -5.33
CA LEU A 30 30.24 -16.11 -6.04
C LEU A 30 28.74 -16.38 -5.77
N GLY A 31 27.94 -16.18 -6.82
CA GLY A 31 26.65 -16.84 -7.02
C GLY A 31 26.11 -16.59 -8.43
N LYS A 32 26.48 -17.45 -9.39
CA LYS A 32 25.89 -17.49 -10.73
C LYS A 32 24.46 -18.03 -10.65
N THR A 33 23.43 -17.23 -10.97
CA THR A 33 22.10 -17.73 -11.35
C THR A 33 21.38 -16.76 -12.27
N GLY A 34 21.02 -17.25 -13.47
CA GLY A 34 19.78 -16.92 -14.18
C GLY A 34 19.55 -15.48 -14.64
N THR A 35 19.77 -15.22 -15.93
CA THR A 35 19.11 -14.13 -16.64
C THR A 35 17.70 -14.58 -17.03
N ASP A 36 16.70 -14.26 -16.23
CA ASP A 36 15.29 -14.30 -16.66
C ASP A 36 14.83 -12.89 -16.97
N THR A 37 15.18 -12.46 -18.19
CA THR A 37 14.54 -11.37 -18.91
C THR A 37 13.05 -11.68 -19.03
N SER A 38 12.26 -11.23 -18.07
CA SER A 38 10.81 -11.21 -18.18
C SER A 38 10.40 -9.87 -18.78
N SER A 39 10.48 -9.82 -20.10
CA SER A 39 9.81 -8.86 -20.97
C SER A 39 8.32 -8.89 -20.65
N SER A 40 7.83 -7.90 -19.88
CA SER A 40 6.40 -7.68 -19.71
C SER A 40 5.88 -6.90 -20.91
N SER A 41 5.57 -7.65 -21.96
CA SER A 41 4.74 -7.19 -23.07
C SER A 41 3.32 -6.97 -22.57
N TYR A 42 2.90 -5.72 -22.49
CA TYR A 42 1.48 -5.36 -22.38
C TYR A 42 0.78 -5.78 -23.68
N GLY A 43 0.24 -6.99 -23.69
CA GLY A 43 -0.64 -7.48 -24.75
C GLY A 43 -1.98 -6.75 -24.69
N GLN A 44 -2.37 -6.14 -25.81
CA GLN A 44 -3.70 -5.58 -26.01
C GLN A 44 -4.68 -6.74 -26.18
N GLU A 45 -5.47 -7.05 -25.15
CA GLU A 45 -6.58 -7.99 -25.28
C GLU A 45 -7.87 -7.23 -25.58
N SER A 46 -8.38 -7.46 -26.79
CA SER A 46 -9.68 -7.03 -27.29
C SER A 46 -10.80 -7.65 -26.44
N ILE A 47 -11.60 -6.81 -25.78
CA ILE A 47 -12.75 -7.25 -25.00
C ILE A 47 -13.93 -7.50 -25.97
N SER A 48 -14.13 -8.77 -26.32
CA SER A 48 -15.35 -9.25 -26.97
C SER A 48 -16.44 -9.51 -25.92
N PRO A 49 -17.69 -9.06 -26.09
CA PRO A 49 -18.75 -9.31 -25.12
C PRO A 49 -19.34 -10.72 -25.33
N ALA A 50 -18.86 -11.68 -24.54
CA ALA A 50 -19.45 -13.02 -24.47
C ALA A 50 -20.36 -13.15 -23.23
N ILE A 51 -21.61 -13.48 -23.54
CA ILE A 51 -22.78 -13.73 -22.69
C ILE A 51 -22.46 -14.57 -21.43
N VAL A 52 -22.87 -14.04 -20.26
CA VAL A 52 -22.84 -14.70 -18.94
C VAL A 52 -23.86 -15.84 -18.85
N PRO A 53 -23.51 -17.03 -18.34
CA PRO A 53 -24.47 -17.93 -17.72
C PRO A 53 -24.62 -17.58 -16.23
N THR A 54 -25.81 -17.11 -15.86
CA THR A 54 -26.26 -16.91 -14.48
C THR A 54 -26.23 -18.25 -13.73
N ARG A 55 -25.32 -18.39 -12.75
CA ARG A 55 -25.37 -19.50 -11.79
C ARG A 55 -26.24 -19.09 -10.60
N SER A 56 -27.46 -19.58 -10.58
CA SER A 56 -28.37 -19.55 -9.44
C SER A 56 -27.75 -20.38 -8.29
N ASN A 57 -27.19 -19.72 -7.27
CA ASN A 57 -26.74 -20.41 -6.06
C ASN A 57 -27.90 -20.47 -5.06
N THR A 58 -28.58 -21.62 -5.03
CA THR A 58 -29.58 -21.95 -4.04
C THR A 58 -28.92 -22.00 -2.66
N GLY A 59 -29.53 -21.27 -1.71
CA GLY A 59 -29.15 -21.34 -0.31
C GLY A 59 -29.37 -22.74 0.25
N LEU A 60 -28.37 -23.24 0.96
CA LEU A 60 -28.55 -24.33 1.91
C LEU A 60 -27.95 -23.88 3.25
N ASN A 61 -28.87 -23.56 4.15
CA ASN A 61 -28.64 -23.54 5.59
C ASN A 61 -28.11 -24.92 6.02
N SER A 62 -26.92 -24.94 6.60
CA SER A 62 -26.44 -26.09 7.36
C SER A 62 -26.16 -25.67 8.79
N SER A 63 -27.20 -25.85 9.60
CA SER A 63 -27.23 -26.43 10.93
C SER A 63 -25.96 -26.33 11.80
N LYS A 64 -26.16 -25.62 12.91
CA LYS A 64 -25.41 -25.63 14.18
C LYS A 64 -24.72 -26.97 14.47
N VAL A 65 -23.38 -26.99 14.44
CA VAL A 65 -22.59 -27.90 15.29
C VAL A 65 -22.09 -27.10 16.48
N SER A 66 -22.85 -27.22 17.58
CA SER A 66 -22.37 -26.82 18.90
C SER A 66 -21.47 -27.94 19.43
N LYS A 67 -20.18 -27.64 19.61
CA LYS A 67 -19.35 -28.35 20.58
C LYS A 67 -18.82 -27.32 21.58
N LYS A 68 -19.44 -27.31 22.78
CA LYS A 68 -18.99 -26.52 23.93
C LYS A 68 -17.77 -27.20 24.57
N THR A 69 -17.01 -26.37 25.31
CA THR A 69 -15.77 -26.58 26.09
C THR A 69 -14.50 -26.38 25.25
N SER A 70 -13.57 -25.44 25.50
CA SER A 70 -13.10 -24.80 26.74
C SER A 70 -12.41 -23.45 26.45
N LYS A 71 -12.28 -22.58 27.46
CA LYS A 71 -11.61 -21.27 27.47
C LYS A 71 -10.35 -21.17 26.57
N LYS A 72 -10.40 -20.25 25.59
CA LYS A 72 -9.45 -19.15 25.36
C LYS A 72 -10.07 -18.19 24.34
N LYS A 73 -10.68 -17.09 24.81
CA LYS A 73 -11.15 -15.99 23.95
C LYS A 73 -9.92 -15.28 23.38
N LYS A 74 -9.41 -15.74 22.23
CA LYS A 74 -8.25 -15.13 21.57
C LYS A 74 -8.44 -14.82 20.08
N ASN A 75 -9.62 -15.09 19.52
CA ASN A 75 -9.94 -14.82 18.11
C ASN A 75 -11.00 -13.71 17.97
N ALA A 76 -10.82 -12.60 18.68
CA ALA A 76 -11.69 -11.43 18.60
C ALA A 76 -11.03 -10.33 17.78
N CYS A 77 -11.84 -9.51 17.09
CA CYS A 77 -11.34 -8.31 16.42
C CYS A 77 -10.72 -7.36 17.44
N TYR A 78 -9.56 -6.80 17.13
CA TYR A 78 -8.83 -5.86 17.96
C TYR A 78 -9.42 -4.44 17.94
N PHE A 79 -10.47 -4.19 17.14
CA PHE A 79 -11.07 -2.88 17.03
C PHE A 79 -12.08 -2.63 18.16
N ASP A 80 -11.95 -1.52 18.89
CA ASP A 80 -12.69 -1.24 20.12
C ASP A 80 -14.22 -1.34 19.98
N LYS A 81 -14.75 -0.94 18.81
CA LYS A 81 -16.20 -0.95 18.55
C LYS A 81 -16.67 -2.21 17.84
N CYS A 82 -15.86 -3.27 17.78
CA CYS A 82 -16.17 -4.50 17.07
C CYS A 82 -16.16 -5.73 17.97
N SER A 83 -17.32 -6.37 18.13
CA SER A 83 -17.44 -7.67 18.82
C SER A 83 -17.36 -8.88 17.87
N SER A 84 -17.01 -8.67 16.61
CA SER A 84 -16.93 -9.76 15.62
C SER A 84 -15.68 -10.62 15.84
N ALA A 85 -15.77 -11.89 15.42
CA ALA A 85 -14.61 -12.77 15.41
C ALA A 85 -13.55 -12.29 14.41
N ALA A 86 -12.27 -12.36 14.79
CA ALA A 86 -11.17 -12.08 13.89
C ALA A 86 -11.08 -13.15 12.78
N SER A 87 -10.69 -12.73 11.58
CA SER A 87 -10.47 -13.64 10.46
C SER A 87 -9.16 -14.40 10.65
N LYS A 88 -9.19 -15.73 10.65
CA LYS A 88 -8.02 -16.58 10.94
C LYS A 88 -6.97 -16.62 9.83
N PHE A 89 -7.35 -16.27 8.60
CA PHE A 89 -6.48 -16.40 7.43
C PHE A 89 -6.02 -15.05 6.88
N ILE A 90 -6.87 -14.02 6.94
CA ILE A 90 -6.64 -12.71 6.29
C ILE A 90 -7.09 -11.58 7.23
N GLY A 91 -6.72 -11.70 8.50
CA GLY A 91 -7.11 -10.77 9.57
C GLY A 91 -5.96 -9.97 10.17
N ASP A 92 -4.71 -10.31 9.84
CA ASP A 92 -3.55 -9.80 10.57
C ASP A 92 -2.97 -8.58 9.86
N CYS A 93 -2.78 -7.49 10.60
CA CYS A 93 -2.16 -6.29 10.05
C CYS A 93 -0.63 -6.34 10.23
N ASN A 94 0.13 -6.18 9.15
CA ASN A 94 1.60 -6.24 9.19
C ASN A 94 2.25 -5.04 9.93
N PHE A 95 1.53 -3.93 10.09
CA PHE A 95 2.07 -2.71 10.71
C PHE A 95 1.86 -2.72 12.22
N CYS A 96 0.60 -2.79 12.66
CA CYS A 96 0.26 -2.78 14.09
C CYS A 96 0.18 -4.19 14.72
N LYS A 97 0.34 -5.26 13.93
CA LYS A 97 0.27 -6.68 14.37
C LYS A 97 -1.05 -7.05 15.06
N GLY A 98 -2.11 -6.27 14.83
CA GLY A 98 -3.45 -6.52 15.34
C GLY A 98 -4.22 -7.54 14.49
N HIS A 99 -5.17 -8.24 15.13
CA HIS A 99 -6.06 -9.22 14.49
C HIS A 99 -7.45 -8.60 14.24
N PHE A 100 -7.94 -8.63 13.01
CA PHE A 100 -9.17 -7.96 12.59
C PHE A 100 -10.15 -8.91 11.89
N CYS A 101 -11.43 -8.56 11.93
CA CYS A 101 -12.47 -9.25 11.18
C CYS A 101 -12.47 -8.81 9.70
N SER A 102 -13.21 -9.50 8.84
CA SER A 102 -13.30 -9.17 7.40
C SER A 102 -13.73 -7.73 7.11
N LYS A 103 -14.44 -7.09 8.04
CA LYS A 103 -14.87 -5.68 7.93
C LYS A 103 -13.76 -4.69 8.29
N HIS A 104 -12.87 -5.02 9.21
CA HIS A 104 -11.85 -4.11 9.75
C HIS A 104 -10.41 -4.45 9.31
N ARG A 105 -10.22 -5.41 8.39
CA ARG A 105 -8.89 -5.81 7.91
C ARG A 105 -8.14 -4.74 7.10
N LEU A 106 -8.86 -3.73 6.58
CA LEU A 106 -8.25 -2.61 5.86
C LEU A 106 -7.67 -1.60 6.87
N MET A 107 -6.50 -1.04 6.56
CA MET A 107 -5.80 -0.05 7.39
C MET A 107 -6.66 1.19 7.66
N GLU A 108 -7.50 1.58 6.71
CA GLU A 108 -8.46 2.69 6.84
C GLU A 108 -9.55 2.40 7.87
N ASN A 109 -10.02 1.15 7.95
CA ASN A 109 -11.18 0.78 8.76
C ASN A 109 -10.84 0.58 10.24
N HIS A 110 -9.60 0.19 10.56
CA HIS A 110 -9.14 0.08 11.95
C HIS A 110 -8.23 1.24 12.38
N ALA A 111 -8.11 2.29 11.58
CA ALA A 111 -7.26 3.44 11.84
C ALA A 111 -5.81 3.03 12.19
N CYS A 112 -5.17 2.29 11.28
CA CYS A 112 -3.82 1.79 11.49
C CYS A 112 -2.80 2.93 11.69
N GLU A 113 -2.00 2.85 12.75
CA GLU A 113 -0.92 3.80 13.01
C GLU A 113 0.12 3.85 11.88
N GLY A 114 0.35 2.72 11.19
CA GLY A 114 1.28 2.63 10.08
C GLY A 114 0.77 3.18 8.74
N LEU A 115 -0.49 3.61 8.66
CA LEU A 115 -1.11 4.05 7.40
C LEU A 115 -0.41 5.27 6.81
N THR A 116 -0.03 6.23 7.65
CA THR A 116 0.62 7.48 7.22
C THR A 116 2.01 7.21 6.65
N SER A 117 2.86 6.50 7.41
CA SER A 117 4.20 6.14 6.98
C SER A 117 4.20 5.29 5.70
N CYS A 118 3.28 4.33 5.59
CA CYS A 118 3.13 3.50 4.40
C CYS A 118 2.75 4.35 3.17
N LYS A 119 1.81 5.29 3.35
CA LYS A 119 1.35 6.19 2.29
C LYS A 119 2.47 7.10 1.80
N GLU A 120 3.22 7.71 2.70
CA GLU A 120 4.37 8.56 2.36
C GLU A 120 5.46 7.78 1.62
N ALA A 121 5.80 6.59 2.09
CA ALA A 121 6.78 5.74 1.43
C ALA A 121 6.36 5.36 0.00
N MET A 122 5.08 5.04 -0.20
CA MET A 122 4.53 4.75 -1.53
C MET A 122 4.50 5.98 -2.42
N HIS A 123 4.13 7.14 -1.88
CA HIS A 123 4.14 8.40 -2.62
C HIS A 123 5.55 8.77 -3.08
N LYS A 124 6.55 8.64 -2.20
CA LYS A 124 7.95 8.90 -2.55
C LYS A 124 8.42 8.00 -3.70
N ARG A 125 8.21 6.68 -3.60
CA ARG A 125 8.58 5.74 -4.66
C ARG A 125 7.83 6.01 -5.97
N ASN A 126 6.56 6.39 -5.88
CA ASN A 126 5.78 6.75 -7.05
C ASN A 126 6.36 8.02 -7.71
N ALA A 127 6.64 9.06 -6.93
CA ALA A 127 7.30 10.26 -7.43
C ALA A 127 8.66 9.96 -8.08
N ASP A 128 9.48 9.12 -7.46
CA ASP A 128 10.78 8.70 -8.01
C ASP A 128 10.62 7.97 -9.35
N LYS A 129 9.64 7.05 -9.45
CA LYS A 129 9.33 6.34 -10.70
C LYS A 129 8.82 7.30 -11.77
N LEU A 130 7.86 8.15 -11.42
CA LEU A 130 7.27 9.12 -12.32
C LEU A 130 8.33 10.07 -12.87
N ALA A 131 9.27 10.53 -12.05
CA ALA A 131 10.37 11.38 -12.50
C ALA A 131 11.32 10.67 -13.48
N ARG A 132 11.56 9.36 -13.31
CA ARG A 132 12.40 8.55 -14.21
C ARG A 132 11.71 8.27 -15.55
N GLU A 133 10.40 8.07 -15.52
CA GLU A 133 9.60 7.69 -16.70
C GLU A 133 8.99 8.90 -17.42
N GLN A 134 9.14 10.12 -16.88
CA GLN A 134 8.58 11.33 -17.46
C GLN A 134 9.19 11.64 -18.83
N THR A 135 8.41 11.46 -19.90
CA THR A 135 8.77 11.91 -21.24
C THR A 135 8.46 13.40 -21.39
N ARG A 136 9.49 14.20 -21.76
CA ARG A 136 9.32 15.62 -22.10
C ARG A 136 9.33 15.79 -23.61
N VAL A 137 8.26 16.36 -24.16
CA VAL A 137 8.20 16.72 -25.58
C VAL A 137 9.09 17.94 -25.80
N PRO A 138 10.13 17.86 -26.66
CA PRO A 138 10.95 19.02 -26.96
C PRO A 138 10.13 20.07 -27.72
N LYS A 139 10.30 21.35 -27.34
CA LYS A 139 9.64 22.46 -28.04
C LYS A 139 10.34 22.69 -29.37
N ILE A 140 9.66 22.38 -30.47
CA ILE A 140 10.14 22.64 -31.82
C ILE A 140 10.05 24.15 -32.05
N GLN A 141 11.19 24.80 -32.32
CA GLN A 141 11.24 26.17 -32.80
C GLN A 141 11.20 26.12 -34.33
N ILE A 142 10.27 26.87 -34.92
CA ILE A 142 10.05 26.99 -36.37
C ILE A 142 10.56 28.35 -36.83
#